data_AF-A0A151RXN8-F1
#
_entry.id   AF-A0A151RXN8-F1
#
_cell.length_a   1.000
_cell.length_b   1.000
_cell.length_c   1.000
_cell.angle_alpha   90.00
_cell.angle_beta   90.00
_cell.angle_gamma   90.00
#
_symmetry.space_group_name_H-M   'P 1'
#
loop_
_entity.id
_entity.type
_entity.pdbx_description
1 polymer ?
#
loop_
_entity_poly.entity_id
_entity_poly.type
_entity_poly.pdbx_seq_one_letter_code
_entity_poly.pdbx_strand_id
1 'polypeptide(L)'
;WLRIMELPQEYWSPRILLAIASTVGTPISLDKATLNRTYGHFARVLIELDLSNQIPTQLLVEREGYAFYVFFEFDKLPLYCSKCNCI
;
A
#
# COMPACT_ATOMS: atom_id res chain seq x y z
N TRP A 1 3.29 -1.05 -8.18
CA TRP A 1 2.16 -0.26 -7.64
C TRP A 1 1.47 -1.08 -6.58
N LEU A 2 1.37 -0.52 -5.39
CA LEU A 2 0.60 -1.04 -4.26
C LEU A 2 -0.80 -0.43 -4.31
N ARG A 3 -1.83 -1.27 -4.17
CA ARG A 3 -3.22 -0.90 -3.95
C ARG A 3 -3.55 -1.08 -2.47
N ILE A 4 -4.07 -0.04 -1.84
CA ILE A 4 -4.57 -0.05 -0.48
C ILE A 4 -6.09 -0.18 -0.57
N MET A 5 -6.57 -1.36 -0.21
CA MET A 5 -7.98 -1.74 -0.29
C MET A 5 -8.66 -1.46 1.05
N GLU A 6 -9.97 -1.19 0.99
CA GLU A 6 -10.84 -1.00 2.16
C GLU A 6 -10.45 0.16 3.11
N LEU A 7 -9.60 1.08 2.65
CA LEU A 7 -9.30 2.31 3.40
C LEU A 7 -10.45 3.32 3.23
N PRO A 8 -11.13 3.76 4.32
CA PRO A 8 -12.19 4.76 4.23
C PRO A 8 -11.68 6.08 3.63
N GLN A 9 -12.51 6.74 2.83
CA GLN A 9 -12.08 7.92 2.06
C GLN A 9 -11.64 9.11 2.93
N GLU A 10 -12.11 9.20 4.18
CA GLU A 10 -11.62 10.23 5.11
C GLU A 10 -10.11 10.15 5.39
N TYR A 11 -9.49 8.98 5.18
CA TYR A 11 -8.05 8.77 5.36
C TYR A 11 -7.22 9.01 4.10
N TRP A 12 -7.84 9.39 2.98
CA TRP A 12 -7.15 9.57 1.68
C TRP A 12 -6.42 10.92 1.59
N SER A 13 -5.68 11.27 2.64
CA SER A 13 -4.70 12.35 2.56
C SER A 13 -3.36 11.77 2.09
N PRO A 14 -2.58 12.52 1.27
CA PRO A 14 -1.28 12.02 0.83
C PRO A 14 -0.37 11.57 1.97
N ARG A 15 -0.37 12.31 3.08
CA ARG A 15 0.42 11.96 4.27
C ARG A 15 0.05 10.59 4.85
N ILE A 16 -1.24 10.31 5.00
CA ILE A 16 -1.72 9.03 5.56
C ILE A 16 -1.45 7.88 4.59
N LEU A 17 -1.71 8.09 3.29
CA LEU A 17 -1.48 7.05 2.27
C LEU A 17 -0.01 6.65 2.19
N LEU A 18 0.89 7.63 2.24
CA LEU A 18 2.34 7.38 2.25
C LEU A 18 2.77 6.71 3.57
N ALA A 19 2.19 7.11 4.72
CA ALA A 19 2.47 6.44 5.99
C ALA A 19 2.03 4.97 6.00
N ILE A 20 0.83 4.66 5.49
CA ILE A 20 0.36 3.27 5.34
C ILE A 20 1.26 2.50 4.38
N ALA A 21 1.58 3.07 3.21
CA ALA A 21 2.47 2.42 2.24
C ALA A 21 3.88 2.15 2.80
N SER A 22 4.35 2.97 3.74
CA SER A 22 5.67 2.81 4.37
C SER A 22 5.82 1.52 5.19
N THR A 23 4.70 0.90 5.58
CA THR A 23 4.73 -0.41 6.27
C THR A 23 5.06 -1.56 5.31
N VAL A 24 4.91 -1.34 3.99
CA VAL A 24 5.11 -2.35 2.95
C VAL A 24 6.46 -2.16 2.25
N GLY A 25 6.87 -0.92 2.00
CA GLY A 25 8.11 -0.57 1.33
C GLY A 25 8.34 0.94 1.32
N THR A 26 9.29 1.46 0.53
CA THR A 26 9.57 2.89 0.48
C THR A 26 8.61 3.60 -0.47
N PRO A 27 7.73 4.49 0.01
CA PRO A 27 6.78 5.20 -0.86
C PRO A 27 7.48 6.21 -1.77
N ILE A 28 7.11 6.23 -3.05
CA ILE A 28 7.67 7.13 -4.07
C ILE A 28 6.66 8.20 -4.47
N SER A 29 5.44 7.79 -4.85
CA SER A 29 4.42 8.73 -5.35
C SER A 29 3.02 8.15 -5.32
N LEU A 30 2.01 9.01 -5.35
CA LEU A 30 0.61 8.64 -5.56
C LEU A 30 0.24 8.77 -7.03
N ASP A 31 -0.68 7.93 -7.51
CA ASP A 31 -1.19 8.11 -8.87
C ASP A 31 -2.19 9.28 -8.97
N LYS A 32 -2.47 9.73 -10.20
CA LYS A 32 -3.35 10.87 -10.43
C LYS A 32 -4.78 10.63 -9.94
N ALA A 33 -5.30 9.41 -10.07
CA ALA A 33 -6.66 9.08 -9.66
C ALA A 33 -6.82 9.13 -8.14
N THR A 34 -5.81 8.69 -7.39
CA THR A 34 -5.76 8.77 -5.93
C THR A 34 -5.61 10.21 -5.46
N LEU A 35 -4.71 10.98 -6.08
CA LEU A 35 -4.50 12.40 -5.76
C LEU A 35 -5.77 13.24 -6.00
N ASN A 36 -6.44 13.01 -7.13
CA ASN A 36 -7.64 13.74 -7.51
C ASN A 36 -8.93 13.12 -6.95
N ARG A 37 -8.83 11.99 -6.24
CA ARG A 37 -9.96 11.23 -5.67
C ARG A 37 -11.05 10.89 -6.69
N THR A 38 -10.66 10.54 -7.92
CA THR A 38 -11.62 10.32 -9.03
C THR A 38 -12.11 8.88 -9.18
N TYR A 39 -11.41 7.88 -8.62
CA TYR A 39 -11.81 6.47 -8.70
C TYR A 39 -12.43 5.93 -7.41
N GLY A 40 -11.85 6.26 -6.25
CA GLY A 40 -12.49 6.07 -4.95
C GLY A 40 -12.61 4.64 -4.41
N HIS A 41 -12.35 3.59 -5.20
CA HIS A 41 -12.42 2.19 -4.72
C HIS A 41 -11.17 1.71 -3.98
N PHE A 42 -9.99 2.19 -4.38
CA PHE A 42 -8.73 1.93 -3.69
C PHE A 42 -7.78 3.10 -3.90
N ALA A 43 -6.88 3.31 -2.93
CA ALA A 43 -5.77 4.23 -3.10
C ALA A 43 -4.58 3.49 -3.72
N ARG A 44 -3.84 4.14 -4.61
CA ARG A 44 -2.70 3.53 -5.31
C ARG A 44 -1.41 4.32 -5.07
N VAL A 45 -0.38 3.60 -4.61
CA VAL A 45 0.92 4.16 -4.26
C VAL A 45 2.02 3.43 -5.04
N LEU A 46 2.91 4.18 -5.65
CA LEU A 46 4.15 3.65 -6.19
C LEU A 46 5.12 3.50 -5.03
N ILE A 47 5.66 2.30 -4.85
CA ILE A 47 6.62 1.99 -3.80
C ILE A 47 7.83 1.28 -4.40
N GLU A 48 8.98 1.47 -3.78
CA GLU A 48 10.12 0.56 -3.88
C GLU A 48 9.93 -0.55 -2.85
N LEU A 49 10.16 -1.80 -3.26
CA LEU A 49 9.85 -2.97 -2.45
C LEU A 49 11.03 -3.94 -2.46
N ASP A 50 11.42 -4.41 -1.28
CA ASP A 50 12.40 -5.48 -1.12
C ASP A 50 11.68 -6.83 -1.12
N LEU A 51 11.81 -7.57 -2.22
CA LEU A 51 11.20 -8.89 -2.41
C LEU A 51 11.90 -10.01 -1.62
N SER A 52 13.07 -9.74 -1.03
CA SER A 52 13.76 -10.73 -0.19
C SER A 52 13.11 -10.92 1.18
N ASN A 53 12.29 -9.95 1.61
CA ASN A 53 11.57 -9.96 2.88
C ASN A 53 10.13 -10.44 2.73
N GLN A 54 9.52 -10.83 3.86
CA GLN A 54 8.09 -11.11 3.88
C GLN A 54 7.30 -9.81 3.65
N ILE A 55 6.44 -9.84 2.64
CA ILE A 55 5.60 -8.70 2.29
C ILE A 55 4.31 -8.78 3.12
N PRO A 56 3.97 -7.75 3.92
CA PRO A 56 2.72 -7.73 4.65
C PRO A 56 1.53 -7.66 3.70
N THR A 57 0.45 -8.37 4.03
CA THR A 57 -0.79 -8.44 3.24
C THR A 57 -1.92 -7.56 3.80
N GLN A 58 -1.79 -7.15 5.06
CA GLN A 58 -2.76 -6.31 5.75
C GLN A 58 -2.09 -5.45 6.82
N LEU A 59 -2.77 -4.39 7.25
CA LEU A 59 -2.36 -3.51 8.33
C LEU A 59 -3.58 -3.18 9.20
N LEU A 60 -3.41 -3.25 10.53
CA LEU A 60 -4.40 -2.70 11.46
C LEU A 60 -4.17 -1.19 11.59
N VAL A 61 -5.17 -0.40 11.24
CA VAL A 61 -5.16 1.05 11.44
C VAL A 61 -5.98 1.36 12.68
N GLU A 62 -5.35 2.02 13.65
CA GLU A 62 -5.95 2.36 14.93
C GLU A 62 -6.08 3.88 15.10
N ARG A 63 -7.23 4.31 15.61
CA ARG A 63 -7.49 5.63 16.17
C ARG A 63 -8.22 5.47 17.50
N GLU A 64 -8.36 6.54 18.24
CA GLU A 64 -9.05 6.52 19.54
C GLU A 64 -10.46 5.89 19.41
N GLY A 65 -10.65 4.74 20.06
CA GLY A 65 -11.91 4.00 20.08
C GLY A 65 -12.31 3.29 18.77
N TYR A 66 -11.43 3.22 17.76
CA TYR A 66 -11.77 2.61 16.47
C TYR A 66 -10.55 1.99 15.78
N ALA A 67 -10.68 0.74 15.37
CA ALA A 67 -9.65 0.03 14.64
C ALA A 67 -10.25 -0.76 13.48
N PHE A 68 -9.54 -0.83 12.37
CA PHE A 68 -9.97 -1.55 11.18
C PHE A 68 -8.77 -2.05 10.39
N TYR A 69 -8.95 -3.14 9.67
CA TYR A 69 -7.92 -3.66 8.77
C TYR A 69 -8.00 -2.98 7.41
N VAL A 70 -6.83 -2.76 6.81
CA VAL A 70 -6.68 -2.45 5.39
C VAL A 70 -5.88 -3.56 4.74
N PHE A 71 -6.14 -3.81 3.45
CA PHE A 71 -5.50 -4.90 2.72
C PHE A 71 -4.60 -4.36 1.61
N PHE A 72 -3.53 -5.10 1.33
CA PHE A 72 -2.52 -4.76 0.36
C PHE A 72 -2.57 -5.69 -0.85
N GLU A 73 -2.75 -5.11 -2.03
CA GLU A 73 -2.67 -5.83 -3.29
C GLU A 73 -1.63 -5.20 -4.21
N PHE A 74 -0.96 -6.01 -5.03
CA PHE A 74 -0.03 -5.52 -6.03
C PHE A 74 -0.64 -5.66 -7.42
N ASP A 75 -0.45 -4.64 -8.27
CA ASP A 75 -0.88 -4.73 -9.67
C ASP A 75 -0.15 -5.87 -10.40
N LYS A 76 1.16 -5.95 -10.17
CA LYS A 76 2.06 -7.02 -10.63
C LYS A 76 3.20 -7.14 -9.63
N LEU A 77 3.45 -8.37 -9.19
CA LEU A 77 4.64 -8.73 -8.42
C LEU A 77 5.40 -9.77 -9.24
N PRO A 78 6.70 -9.59 -9.51
CA PRO A 78 7.42 -10.60 -10.25
C PRO A 78 7.71 -11.80 -9.34
N LEU A 79 8.05 -12.95 -9.94
CA LEU A 79 8.47 -14.11 -9.18
C LEU A 79 9.86 -13.84 -8.59
N TYR A 80 10.03 -14.13 -7.29
CA TYR A 80 11.31 -13.98 -6.63
C TYR A 80 11.80 -15.35 -6.13
N CYS A 81 13.02 -15.71 -6.49
CA CYS A 81 13.66 -16.93 -6.01
C CYS A 81 14.50 -16.63 -4.76
N SER A 82 14.03 -17.03 -3.58
CA SER A 82 14.77 -16.85 -2.32
C SER A 82 16.06 -17.66 -2.22
N LYS A 83 16.25 -18.67 -3.08
CA LYS A 83 17.50 -19.45 -3.15
C LYS A 83 18.60 -18.74 -3.93
N CYS A 84 18.23 -18.06 -5.02
CA CYS A 84 19.18 -17.42 -5.93
C CYS A 84 19.23 -15.89 -5.76
N ASN A 85 18.31 -15.31 -4.96
CA ASN A 85 18.09 -13.88 -4.77
C ASN A 85 17.95 -13.12 -6.10
N CYS A 86 17.16 -13.69 -7.01
CA CYS A 86 16.90 -13.11 -8.33
C CYS A 86 15.41 -13.11 -8.67
N ILE A 87 15.05 -12.19 -9.56
CA ILE A 87 13.73 -12.05 -10.18
C ILE A 87 13.75 -12.69 -11.57
#